data_AF-A0A0F9UUL1-F1
#
_entry.id   AF-A0A0F9UUL1-F1
#
_cell.length_a   1.000
_cell.length_b   1.000
_cell.length_c   1.000
_cell.angle_alpha   90.00
_cell.angle_beta   90.00
_cell.angle_gamma   90.00
#
_symmetry.space_group_name_H-M   'P 1'
#
loop_
_entity.id
_entity.type
_entity.pdbx_description
1 polymer ?
#
loop_
_entity_poly.entity_id
_entity_poly.type
_entity_poly.pdbx_seq_one_letter_code
_entity_poly.pdbx_strand_id
1 'polypeptide(L)'
;MIPSSEIENVRTIGSTLFFEYHCEESHLSSDADLWYRSHQEVEVIEFSPNDGFDVPTLEERCEIGCPIMYQVKFNDGFVGGVFEDELLDSEDEYFRPDPLKPPKEGVK
;
A
#
# COMPACT_ATOMS: atom_id res chain seq x y z
N MET A 1 -1.97 1.31 -23.59
CA MET A 1 -1.13 2.13 -22.69
C MET A 1 -1.57 3.57 -22.78
N ILE A 2 -2.40 3.99 -21.83
CA ILE A 2 -2.73 5.40 -21.61
C ILE A 2 -1.43 6.11 -21.16
N PRO A 3 -1.12 7.33 -21.64
CA PRO A 3 0.01 8.10 -21.13
C PRO A 3 -0.08 8.26 -19.62
N SER A 4 1.02 8.12 -18.88
CA SER A 4 1.01 8.28 -17.42
C SER A 4 0.49 9.63 -16.92
N SER A 5 0.48 10.66 -17.79
CA SER A 5 -0.11 11.97 -17.53
C SER A 5 -1.64 12.01 -17.53
N GLU A 6 -2.30 10.93 -17.97
CA GLU A 6 -3.76 10.81 -18.08
C GLU A 6 -4.35 9.82 -17.06
N ILE A 7 -3.52 9.22 -16.21
CA ILE A 7 -3.99 8.37 -15.12
C ILE A 7 -4.23 9.25 -13.90
N GLU A 8 -5.46 9.27 -13.43
CA GLU A 8 -5.83 10.07 -12.26
C GLU A 8 -5.29 9.42 -10.98
N ASN A 9 -4.85 10.27 -10.06
CA ASN A 9 -4.46 9.91 -8.69
C ASN A 9 -3.29 8.91 -8.56
N VAL A 10 -2.46 8.76 -9.60
CA VAL A 10 -1.22 7.97 -9.48
C VAL A 10 -0.32 8.61 -8.42
N ARG A 11 0.04 7.82 -7.40
CA ARG A 11 0.95 8.27 -6.35
C ARG A 11 2.31 8.62 -6.93
N THR A 12 2.86 9.76 -6.50
CA THR A 12 4.10 10.32 -7.06
C THR A 12 5.32 9.70 -6.37
N ILE A 13 6.33 9.28 -7.12
CA ILE A 13 7.59 8.82 -6.52
C ILE A 13 8.21 9.95 -5.68
N GLY A 14 8.58 9.62 -4.44
CA GLY A 14 9.08 10.54 -3.42
C GLY A 14 7.98 11.20 -2.58
N SER A 15 6.69 10.95 -2.84
CA SER A 15 5.63 11.42 -1.94
C SER A 15 5.58 10.57 -0.67
N THR A 16 5.34 11.24 0.46
CA THR A 16 4.99 10.60 1.73
C THR A 16 3.47 10.45 1.80
N LEU A 17 3.01 9.24 2.12
CA LEU A 17 1.60 8.86 2.26
C LEU A 17 1.42 8.04 3.54
N PHE A 18 0.18 7.77 3.90
CA PHE A 18 -0.18 6.92 5.03
C PHE A 18 -0.54 5.53 4.52
N PHE A 19 0.01 4.49 5.15
CA PHE A 19 -0.22 3.11 4.74
C PHE A 19 -1.25 2.43 5.65
N GLU A 20 -2.27 1.79 5.07
CA GLU A 20 -3.17 0.89 5.78
C GLU A 20 -3.20 -0.49 5.11
N TYR A 21 -2.85 -1.53 5.86
CA TYR A 21 -3.03 -2.90 5.42
C TYR A 21 -4.45 -3.37 5.72
N HIS A 22 -5.18 -3.82 4.71
CA HIS A 22 -6.56 -4.29 4.87
C HIS A 22 -6.85 -5.65 4.19
N CYS A 23 -5.79 -6.42 3.87
CA CYS A 23 -5.88 -7.79 3.38
C CYS A 23 -6.05 -8.81 4.53
N GLU A 24 -5.28 -9.90 4.59
CA GLU A 24 -5.40 -10.92 5.65
C GLU A 24 -4.63 -10.51 6.92
N GLU A 25 -5.32 -9.87 7.86
CA GLU A 25 -4.80 -9.40 9.16
C GLU A 25 -4.49 -10.56 10.13
N SER A 26 -3.43 -11.32 9.84
CA SER A 26 -3.06 -12.53 10.58
C SER A 26 -1.55 -12.66 10.77
N HIS A 27 -1.13 -13.11 11.95
CA HIS A 27 0.28 -13.42 12.24
C HIS A 27 0.83 -14.57 11.39
N LEU A 28 -0.06 -15.32 10.73
CA LEU A 28 0.26 -16.44 9.84
C LEU A 28 0.26 -16.02 8.36
N SER A 29 -0.14 -14.78 8.06
CA SER A 29 -0.10 -14.23 6.70
C SER A 29 1.34 -14.11 6.22
N SER A 30 1.56 -14.33 4.92
CA SER A 30 2.84 -14.00 4.27
C SER A 30 3.20 -12.53 4.41
N ASP A 31 2.19 -11.68 4.58
CA ASP A 31 2.29 -10.24 4.64
C ASP A 31 2.09 -9.70 6.07
N ALA A 32 2.26 -10.56 7.08
CA ALA A 32 2.17 -10.16 8.49
C ALA A 32 3.09 -8.96 8.80
N ASP A 33 4.27 -8.90 8.18
CA ASP A 33 5.19 -7.77 8.32
C ASP A 33 4.62 -6.44 7.82
N LEU A 34 3.83 -6.45 6.73
CA LEU A 34 3.11 -5.27 6.25
C LEU A 34 1.98 -4.93 7.22
N TRP A 35 1.20 -5.93 7.63
CA TRP A 35 0.11 -5.72 8.59
C TRP A 35 0.57 -5.03 9.88
N TYR A 36 1.68 -5.46 10.50
CA TYR A 36 2.21 -4.80 11.70
C TYR A 36 2.72 -3.37 11.47
N ARG A 37 2.92 -2.98 10.22
CA ARG A 37 3.34 -1.65 9.83
C ARG A 37 2.18 -0.79 9.31
N SER A 38 0.95 -1.30 9.37
CA SER A 38 -0.24 -0.49 9.12
C SER A 38 -0.27 0.75 10.03
N HIS A 39 -0.86 1.81 9.52
CA HIS A 39 -0.95 3.15 10.09
C HIS A 39 0.40 3.84 10.32
N GLN A 40 1.31 3.67 9.37
CA GLN A 40 2.59 4.38 9.35
C GLN A 40 2.72 5.22 8.09
N GLU A 41 3.47 6.32 8.20
CA GLU A 41 3.93 7.06 7.03
C GLU A 41 4.93 6.21 6.23
N VAL A 42 4.78 6.27 4.90
CA VAL A 42 5.65 5.59 3.94
C VAL A 42 6.04 6.53 2.80
N GLU A 43 7.23 6.32 2.26
CA GLU A 43 7.70 7.00 1.03
C GLU A 43 7.47 6.10 -0.18
N VAL A 44 6.81 6.61 -1.21
CA VAL A 44 6.68 5.90 -2.50
C VAL A 44 8.02 5.94 -3.23
N ILE A 45 8.63 4.78 -3.48
CA ILE A 45 9.96 4.72 -4.12
C ILE A 45 9.92 4.22 -5.56
N GLU A 46 8.93 3.40 -5.91
CA GLU A 46 8.73 2.86 -7.26
C GLU A 46 7.28 2.42 -7.44
N PHE A 47 6.81 2.33 -8.68
CA PHE A 47 5.57 1.64 -9.03
C PHE A 47 5.86 0.55 -10.06
N SER A 48 5.09 -0.54 -10.02
CA SER A 48 5.18 -1.61 -11.00
C SER A 48 4.25 -1.29 -12.17
N PRO A 49 4.76 -1.14 -13.41
CA PRO A 49 3.90 -1.01 -14.57
C PRO A 49 3.08 -2.29 -14.73
N ASN A 50 1.76 -2.17 -14.70
CA ASN A 50 0.80 -3.28 -14.86
C ASN A 50 -0.39 -2.86 -15.75
N ASP A 51 -1.33 -3.78 -15.98
CA ASP A 51 -2.52 -3.50 -16.81
C ASP A 51 -3.45 -2.45 -16.18
N GLY A 52 -3.27 -2.13 -14.88
CA GLY A 52 -3.97 -1.03 -14.22
C GLY A 52 -3.70 0.33 -14.88
N PHE A 53 -2.55 0.51 -15.54
CA PHE A 53 -2.22 1.75 -16.25
C PHE A 53 -3.09 2.00 -17.50
N ASP A 54 -3.87 1.02 -17.95
CA ASP A 54 -4.85 1.18 -19.03
C ASP A 54 -6.24 1.60 -18.55
N VAL A 55 -6.41 1.81 -17.23
CA VAL A 55 -7.67 2.22 -16.61
C VAL A 55 -7.45 3.54 -15.86
N PRO A 56 -8.27 4.58 -16.10
CA PRO A 56 -7.94 5.93 -15.65
C PRO A 56 -8.11 6.12 -14.13
N THR A 57 -9.11 5.52 -13.51
CA THR A 57 -9.43 5.77 -12.09
C THR A 57 -9.10 4.59 -11.17
N LEU A 58 -8.81 4.88 -9.89
CA LEU A 58 -8.59 3.86 -8.86
C LEU A 58 -9.82 2.95 -8.69
N GLU A 59 -11.01 3.51 -8.64
CA GLU A 59 -12.26 2.76 -8.46
C GLU A 59 -12.42 1.70 -9.56
N GLU A 60 -12.28 2.08 -10.82
CA GLU A 60 -12.37 1.15 -11.96
C GLU A 60 -11.25 0.09 -11.92
N ARG A 61 -10.03 0.46 -11.52
CA ARG A 61 -8.90 -0.49 -11.35
C ARG A 61 -9.22 -1.54 -10.29
N CYS A 62 -9.76 -1.13 -9.15
CA CYS A 62 -10.19 -2.02 -8.08
C CYS A 62 -11.35 -2.92 -8.54
N GLU A 63 -12.33 -2.39 -9.26
CA GLU A 63 -13.48 -3.16 -9.79
C GLU A 63 -13.07 -4.31 -10.71
N ILE A 64 -12.04 -4.11 -11.55
CA ILE A 64 -11.53 -5.16 -12.44
C ILE A 64 -10.41 -6.02 -11.83
N GLY A 65 -10.04 -5.75 -10.58
CA GLY A 65 -8.96 -6.46 -9.88
C GLY A 65 -7.56 -6.17 -10.45
N CYS A 66 -7.32 -4.96 -10.94
CA CYS A 66 -6.02 -4.50 -11.44
C CYS A 66 -5.58 -3.17 -10.81
N PRO A 67 -5.50 -3.06 -9.46
CA PRO A 67 -4.90 -1.89 -8.81
C PRO A 67 -3.43 -1.73 -9.20
N ILE A 68 -2.91 -0.51 -9.16
CA ILE A 68 -1.47 -0.27 -9.32
C ILE A 68 -0.75 -0.80 -8.08
N MET A 69 0.40 -1.43 -8.28
CA MET A 69 1.27 -1.84 -7.17
C MET A 69 2.42 -0.86 -7.01
N TYR A 70 2.68 -0.48 -5.77
CA TYR A 70 3.77 0.41 -5.39
C TYR A 70 4.79 -0.34 -4.54
N GLN A 71 6.07 0.03 -4.68
CA GLN A 71 7.06 -0.24 -3.65
C GLN A 71 7.16 0.99 -2.77
N VAL A 72 7.06 0.77 -1.47
CA VAL A 72 7.15 1.83 -0.47
C VAL A 72 8.23 1.52 0.56
N LYS A 73 8.77 2.57 1.16
CA LYS A 73 9.76 2.50 2.21
C LYS A 73 9.21 3.05 3.52
N PHE A 74 9.31 2.26 4.57
CA PHE A 74 8.91 2.61 5.92
C PHE A 74 10.04 3.30 6.68
N ASN A 75 9.69 4.01 7.75
CA ASN A 75 10.65 4.73 8.61
C ASN A 75 11.65 3.80 9.32
N ASP A 76 11.32 2.52 9.51
CA ASP A 76 12.23 1.51 10.05
C ASP A 76 13.22 0.95 9.00
N GLY A 77 13.11 1.40 7.74
CA GLY A 77 13.93 0.95 6.62
C GLY A 77 13.37 -0.27 5.88
N PHE A 78 12.25 -0.84 6.30
CA PHE A 78 11.57 -1.90 5.56
C PHE A 78 11.09 -1.38 4.20
N VAL A 79 11.15 -2.26 3.19
CA VAL A 79 10.62 -2.00 1.85
C VAL A 79 9.63 -3.09 1.51
N GLY A 80 8.42 -2.69 1.13
CA GLY A 80 7.32 -3.61 0.85
C GLY A 80 6.49 -3.18 -0.34
N GLY A 81 5.84 -4.18 -0.96
CA GLY A 81 4.91 -3.99 -2.05
C GLY A 81 3.51 -3.81 -1.51
N VAL A 82 2.81 -2.77 -1.95
CA VAL A 82 1.48 -2.38 -1.47
C VAL A 82 0.58 -2.06 -2.65
N PHE A 83 -0.72 -2.25 -2.45
CA PHE A 83 -1.72 -1.85 -3.44
C PHE A 83 -2.02 -0.35 -3.36
N GLU A 84 -2.55 0.20 -4.45
CA GLU A 84 -2.88 1.61 -4.55
C GLU A 84 -3.91 2.08 -3.52
N ASP A 85 -4.88 1.23 -3.18
CA ASP A 85 -5.92 1.49 -2.18
C ASP A 85 -5.40 1.39 -0.73
N GLU A 86 -4.22 0.80 -0.52
CA GLU A 86 -3.55 0.76 0.79
C GLU A 86 -2.76 2.05 1.09
N LEU A 87 -2.73 3.01 0.15
CA LEU A 87 -2.03 4.29 0.27
C LEU A 87 -3.01 5.46 0.37
N LEU A 88 -3.03 6.11 1.53
CA LEU A 88 -3.97 7.16 1.93
C LEU A 88 -3.30 8.53 1.98
N ASP A 89 -4.07 9.60 1.75
CA ASP A 89 -3.58 10.98 1.79
C ASP A 89 -3.55 11.54 3.23
N SER A 90 -4.31 10.95 4.15
CA SER A 90 -4.39 11.37 5.56
C SER A 90 -4.69 10.22 6.53
N GLU A 91 -4.29 10.37 7.81
CA GLU A 91 -4.63 9.42 8.88
C GLU A 91 -6.14 9.31 9.15
N ASP A 92 -6.91 10.36 8.83
CA ASP A 92 -8.36 10.37 9.02
C ASP A 92 -9.09 9.39 8.06
N GLU A 93 -8.39 8.85 7.06
CA GLU A 93 -8.91 7.88 6.10
C GLU A 93 -8.72 6.43 6.56
N TYR A 94 -8.01 6.18 7.67
CA TYR A 94 -7.87 4.82 8.21
C TYR A 94 -9.25 4.21 8.50
N PHE A 95 -9.47 3.03 7.97
CA PHE A 95 -10.69 2.25 8.13
C PHE A 95 -10.52 1.09 9.12
N ARG A 96 -9.31 0.53 9.21
CA ARG A 96 -8.99 -0.59 10.10
C ARG A 96 -8.53 -0.12 11.48
N PRO A 97 -8.63 -0.96 12.52
CA PRO A 97 -7.98 -0.68 13.79
C PRO A 97 -6.46 -0.77 13.67
N ASP A 98 -5.73 -0.04 14.52
CA ASP A 98 -4.28 -0.21 14.66
C ASP A 98 -3.92 -1.69 14.83
N PRO A 99 -2.88 -2.19 14.14
CA PRO A 99 -2.45 -3.56 14.27
C PRO A 99 -1.95 -3.83 15.69
N LEU A 100 -2.12 -5.08 16.13
CA LEU A 100 -1.49 -5.52 17.37
C LEU A 100 0.03 -5.45 17.22
N LYS A 101 0.74 -5.25 18.34
CA LYS A 101 2.20 -5.32 18.33
C LYS A 101 2.65 -6.69 17.83
N PRO A 102 3.70 -6.76 16.99
CA PRO A 102 4.24 -8.03 16.57
C PRO A 102 4.62 -8.86 17.81
N PRO A 103 4.45 -10.20 17.77
CA PRO A 103 4.92 -11.06 18.82
C PRO A 103 6.42 -10.83 18.98
N LYS A 104 6.88 -10.72 20.23
CA LYS A 104 8.31 -10.57 20.53
C LYS A 104 9.06 -11.70 19.83
N GLU A 105 10.07 -11.37 19.02
CA GLU A 105 10.95 -12.37 18.40
C GLU A 105 11.39 -13.37 19.48
N GLY A 106 11.02 -14.65 19.32
CA GLY A 106 11.48 -15.71 20.23
C GLY A 106 10.48 -16.75 20.72
N VAL A 107 9.22 -16.77 20.28
CA VAL A 107 8.37 -17.95 20.47
C VAL A 107 8.33 -18.75 19.18
N LYS A 108 9.34 -19.60 19.01
CA LYS A 108 9.26 -20.80 18.17
C LYS A 108 8.84 -21.97 19.04
#